data_AF-A0A847BPC6-F1
#
_entry.id   AF-A0A847BPC6-F1
#
_cell.length_a   1.000
_cell.length_b   1.000
_cell.length_c   1.000
_cell.angle_alpha   90.00
_cell.angle_beta   90.00
_cell.angle_gamma   90.00
#
_symmetry.space_group_name_H-M   'P 1'
#
loop_
_entity.id
_entity.type
_entity.pdbx_description
1 polymer ?
#
loop_
_entity_poly.entity_id
_entity_poly.type
_entity_poly.pdbx_seq_one_letter_code
_entity_poly.pdbx_strand_id
1 'polypeptide(L)' 'MYPYEARKKAVELLIKYGMAYKRTMRELGYPKDRGTLNSWYKEYSSEGDLRRERSEP' A
#
# COMPACT_ATOMS: atom_id res chain seq x y z
N MET A 1 5.16 -6.30 -9.44
CA MET A 1 4.95 -6.77 -8.06
C MET A 1 5.81 -5.90 -7.14
N TYR A 2 5.24 -5.26 -6.12
CA TYR A 2 6.00 -4.38 -5.21
C TYR A 2 6.45 -5.17 -3.98
N PRO A 3 7.64 -4.92 -3.40
CA PRO A 3 8.02 -5.59 -2.16
C PRO A 3 7.04 -5.24 -1.03
N TYR A 4 6.88 -6.15 -0.06
CA TYR A 4 5.98 -5.96 1.09
C TYR A 4 6.24 -4.62 1.79
N GLU A 5 7.52 -4.31 2.05
CA GLU A 5 7.93 -3.05 2.66
C GLU A 5 7.44 -1.81 1.89
N ALA A 6 7.50 -1.85 0.55
CA ALA A 6 7.03 -0.74 -0.28
C ALA A 6 5.51 -0.59 -0.20
N ARG A 7 4.76 -1.70 -0.17
CA ARG A 7 3.30 -1.69 -0.02
C ARG A 7 2.89 -1.18 1.35
N LYS A 8 3.56 -1.66 2.41
CA LYS A 8 3.32 -1.26 3.80
C LYS A 8 3.56 0.23 3.98
N LYS A 9 4.71 0.72 3.52
CA LYS A 9 5.03 2.15 3.53
C LYS A 9 3.97 2.97 2.79
N ALA A 10 3.45 2.48 1.66
CA ALA A 10 2.40 3.17 0.92
C ALA A 10 1.08 3.26 1.68
N VAL A 11 0.68 2.19 2.36
CA VAL A 11 -0.53 2.17 3.19
C VAL A 11 -0.38 3.05 4.43
N GLU A 12 0.76 2.98 5.13
CA GLU A 12 1.06 3.84 6.28
C GLU A 12 1.03 5.32 5.90
N LEU A 13 1.64 5.68 4.77
CA LEU A 13 1.64 7.06 4.27
C LEU A 13 0.22 7.52 3.87
N LEU A 14 -0.57 6.63 3.27
CA LEU A 14 -1.97 6.89 2.94
C LEU A 14 -2.81 7.18 4.18
N ILE A 15 -2.65 6.38 5.25
CA ILE A 15 -3.32 6.58 6.54
C ILE A 15 -2.86 7.89 7.17
N LYS A 16 -1.55 8.18 7.16
CA LYS A 16 -0.97 9.43 7.66
C LYS A 16 -1.52 10.66 6.95
N TYR A 17 -1.84 10.56 5.65
CA TYR A 17 -2.47 11.65 4.89
C TYR A 17 -4.00 11.61 4.87
N GLY A 18 -4.65 10.74 5.65
CA GLY A 18 -6.11 10.68 5.72
C GLY A 18 -6.75 10.29 4.40
N MET A 19 -6.25 9.22 3.76
CA MET A 19 -6.76 8.72 2.47
C MET A 19 -6.49 9.62 1.27
N ALA A 20 -5.47 10.49 1.33
CA ALA A 20 -5.04 11.27 0.17
C ALA A 20 -4.23 10.41 -0.83
N TYR A 21 -4.91 9.55 -1.58
CA TYR A 21 -4.30 8.63 -2.57
C TYR A 21 -3.38 9.34 -3.55
N LYS A 22 -3.84 10.44 -4.18
CA LYS A 22 -3.03 11.19 -5.16
C LYS A 22 -1.75 11.76 -4.54
N ARG A 23 -1.82 12.24 -3.30
CA ARG A 23 -0.66 12.78 -2.59
C ARG A 23 0.36 11.66 -2.31
N THR A 24 -0.13 10.55 -1.78
CA THR A 24 0.67 9.36 -1.46
C THR A 24 1.40 8.85 -2.70
N MET A 25 0.68 8.69 -3.82
CA MET A 25 1.26 8.24 -5.09
C MET A 25 2.28 9.24 -5.66
N ARG A 26 2.03 10.55 -5.53
CA ARG A 26 2.97 11.58 -6.00
C ARG A 26 4.26 11.61 -5.18
N GLU A 27 4.15 11.36 -3.88
CA GLU A 27 5.28 11.40 -2.94
C GLU A 27 6.15 10.15 -3.02
N LEU A 28 5.52 8.98 -3.16
CA LEU A 28 6.23 7.71 -3.31
C LEU A 28 6.69 7.46 -4.75
N GLY A 29 6.02 8.06 -5.74
CA GLY A 29 6.21 7.73 -7.16
C GLY A 29 5.59 6.39 -7.57
N TYR A 30 4.98 5.68 -6.62
CA TYR A 30 4.29 4.41 -6.81
C TYR A 30 3.21 4.21 -5.72
N PRO A 31 2.26 3.27 -5.92
CA PRO A 31 1.89 2.69 -7.20
C PRO A 31 1.33 3.80 -8.12
N LYS A 32 1.36 3.60 -9.44
CA LYS A 32 0.79 4.57 -10.40
C LYS A 32 -0.74 4.52 -10.47
N ASP A 33 -1.32 3.45 -9.92
CA ASP A 33 -2.74 3.18 -9.97
C ASP A 33 -3.38 3.24 -8.57
N ARG A 34 -4.53 3.92 -8.48
CA ARG A 34 -5.28 4.08 -7.23
C ARG A 34 -5.90 2.77 -6.77
N GLY A 35 -6.35 1.92 -7.70
CA GLY A 35 -6.94 0.62 -7.38
C GLY A 35 -5.96 -0.29 -6.66
N THR A 36 -4.70 -0.28 -7.09
CA THR A 36 -3.59 -0.98 -6.43
C THR A 36 -3.41 -0.53 -4.97
N LEU A 37 -3.31 0.78 -4.73
CA LEU A 37 -3.16 1.32 -3.38
C LEU A 37 -4.38 1.05 -2.49
N ASN A 38 -5.58 1.06 -3.09
CA ASN A 38 -6.83 0.73 -2.40
C ASN A 38 -6.91 -0.76 -2.03
N SER A 39 -6.39 -1.66 -2.87
CA SER A 39 -6.32 -3.10 -2.54
C SER A 39 -5.44 -3.33 -1.32
N TRP A 40 -4.25 -2.71 -1.30
CA TRP A 40 -3.35 -2.80 -0.14
C TRP A 40 -4.01 -2.23 1.12
N TYR A 41 -4.65 -1.06 1.02
CA TYR A 41 -5.36 -0.49 2.15
C TYR A 41 -6.48 -1.42 2.67
N LYS A 42 -7.25 -2.04 1.78
CA LYS A 42 -8.30 -3.00 2.15
C LYS A 42 -7.73 -4.24 2.83
N GLU A 43 -6.66 -4.82 2.30
CA GLU A 43 -5.98 -5.96 2.90
C GLU A 43 -5.48 -5.60 4.31
N TYR A 44 -4.74 -4.49 4.43
CA TYR A 44 -4.22 -4.00 5.70
C TYR A 44 -5.33 -3.69 6.71
N SER A 45 -6.43 -3.09 6.27
CA SER A 45 -7.58 -2.78 7.14
C SER A 45 -8.38 -4.01 7.55
N SER A 46 -8.35 -5.10 6.76
CA SER A 46 -9.14 -6.31 7.01
C SER A 46 -8.37 -7.33 7.85
N GLU A 47 -7.09 -7.53 7.58
CA GLU A 47 -6.25 -8.51 8.27
C GLU A 47 -5.36 -7.86 9.35
N GLY A 48 -5.25 -6.54 9.38
CA GLY A 48 -4.31 -5.82 10.25
C GLY A 48 -2.85 -5.87 9.76
N ASP A 49 -2.60 -6.58 8.66
CA ASP A 49 -1.31 -6.64 7.97
C ASP A 49 -1.54 -6.79 6.47
N LEU A 50 -0.53 -6.44 5.68
CA LEU A 50 -0.51 -6.78 4.26
C LEU A 50 -0.04 -8.22 4.11
N ARG A 51 -0.57 -8.95 3.12
CA ARG A 51 0.02 -10.24 2.78
C ARG A 51 1.47 -10.01 2.34
N ARG A 52 2.41 -10.43 3.20
CA ARG A 52 3.77 -10.74 2.76
C ARG A 52 3.60 -11.79 1.68
N GLU A 53 3.92 -11.41 0.45
CA GLU A 53 3.99 -12.41 -0.62
C GLU A 53 4.88 -13.53 -0.12
N ARG A 54 4.26 -14.70 0.08
CA ARG A 54 4.94 -15.94 0.35
C ARG A 54 5.76 -16.27 -0.89
N SER A 55 6.98 -15.76 -0.91
CA SER A 55 8.11 -16.32 -1.63
C SER A 55 9.13 -16.61 -0.54
N GLU A 56 9.53 -17.82 -0.17
CA GLU A 56 9.54 -19.18 -0.76
C GLU A 56 9.95 -20.16 0.38
N PRO A 57 10.05 -21.50 0.20
CA PRO A 57 9.69 -22.37 -0.93
C PRO A 57 8.48 -23.27 -0.68
#